data_AF-A0A351TBL6-F1
#
_entry.id   AF-A0A351TBL6-F1
#
_cell.length_a   1.000
_cell.length_b   1.000
_cell.length_c   1.000
_cell.angle_alpha   90.00
_cell.angle_beta   90.00
_cell.angle_gamma   90.00
#
_symmetry.space_group_name_H-M   'P 1'
#
loop_
_entity.id
_entity.type
_entity.pdbx_description
1 polymer ?
#
loop_
_entity_poly.entity_id
_entity_poly.type
_entity_poly.pdbx_seq_one_letter_code
_entity_poly.pdbx_strand_id
1 'polypeptide(L)' 'MRVLLQRIDLKKFISDNQKELKSSPKSKQKKILQKLKLASNLFKSDQRPENFVLEALQIIPPDLRPMIQLDG' A
#
# COMPACT_ATOMS: atom_id res chain seq x y z
N MET A 1 -6.94 -9.62 -9.22
CA MET A 1 -6.45 -8.96 -7.98
C MET A 1 -6.56 -7.43 -8.03
N ARG A 2 -6.01 -6.75 -9.05
CA ARG A 2 -6.09 -5.28 -9.22
C ARG A 2 -7.50 -4.69 -9.18
N VAL A 3 -8.47 -5.34 -9.83
CA VAL A 3 -9.88 -4.90 -9.86
C VAL A 3 -10.52 -4.89 -8.46
N LEU A 4 -10.12 -5.80 -7.57
CA LEU A 4 -10.61 -5.82 -6.19
C LEU A 4 -10.05 -4.63 -5.39
N LEU A 5 -8.77 -4.31 -5.59
CA LEU A 5 -8.09 -3.19 -4.93
C LEU A 5 -8.65 -1.83 -5.36
N GLN A 6 -8.98 -1.65 -6.63
CA GLN A 6 -9.62 -0.43 -7.16
C GLN A 6 -11.02 -0.19 -6.58
N ARG A 7 -11.71 -1.24 -6.14
CA ARG A 7 -13.05 -1.15 -5.53
C ARG A 7 -12.99 -0.82 -4.04
N ILE A 8 -11.79 -0.73 -3.45
CA ILE A 8 -11.64 -0.42 -2.03
C ILE A 8 -11.79 1.08 -1.82
N ASP A 9 -12.87 1.46 -1.15
CA ASP A 9 -13.02 2.81 -0.61
C ASP A 9 -12.25 2.92 0.72
N LEU A 10 -11.08 3.55 0.68
CA LEU A 10 -10.24 3.79 1.85
C LEU A 10 -10.95 4.64 2.92
N LYS A 11 -11.79 5.60 2.54
CA LYS A 11 -12.49 6.47 3.47
C LYS A 11 -13.53 5.69 4.28
N LYS A 12 -14.30 4.83 3.59
CA LYS A 12 -15.25 3.93 4.23
C LYS A 12 -14.54 2.93 5.14
N PHE A 13 -13.46 2.31 4.64
CA PHE A 13 -12.66 1.35 5.41
C PHE A 13 -12.11 1.96 6.71
N ILE A 14 -11.60 3.20 6.68
CA ILE A 14 -11.12 3.90 7.88
C ILE A 14 -12.27 4.14 8.87
N SER A 15 -13.44 4.59 8.40
CA SER A 15 -14.60 4.85 9.26
C SER A 15 -15.10 3.57 9.96
N ASP A 16 -15.21 2.48 9.20
CA ASP A 16 -15.69 1.20 9.72
C ASP A 16 -14.71 0.61 10.76
N ASN A 17 -13.41 0.62 10.46
CA ASN A 17 -12.39 0.13 11.40
C ASN A 17 -12.25 1.03 12.64
N GLN A 18 -12.50 2.34 12.54
CA GLN A 18 -12.55 3.22 13.71
C GLN A 18 -13.71 2.88 14.65
N LYS A 19 -14.89 2.55 14.10
CA LYS A 19 -16.03 2.09 14.89
C LYS A 19 -15.73 0.74 15.54
N GLU A 20 -15.16 -0.19 14.77
CA GLU A 20 -14.79 -1.52 15.26
C GLU A 20 -13.74 -1.43 16.38
N LEU A 21 -12.75 -0.52 16.26
CA LEU A 21 -11.71 -0.32 17.27
C LEU A 21 -12.29 0.06 18.64
N LYS A 22 -13.36 0.85 18.68
CA LYS A 22 -14.04 1.26 19.92
C LYS A 22 -14.78 0.10 20.60
N SER A 23 -15.28 -0.86 19.83
CA SER A 23 -16.06 -2.01 20.32
C SER A 23 -15.23 -3.28 20.50
N SER A 24 -14.00 -3.35 19.95
CA SER A 24 -13.20 -4.56 19.95
C SER A 24 -12.42 -4.79 21.25
N PRO A 25 -12.23 -6.05 21.68
CA PRO A 25 -11.38 -6.39 22.80
C PRO A 25 -9.89 -6.08 22.52
N LYS A 26 -9.11 -5.86 23.59
CA LYS A 26 -7.68 -5.48 23.53
C LYS A 26 -6.81 -6.38 22.62
N SER A 27 -7.16 -7.66 22.50
CA SER A 27 -6.46 -8.62 21.62
C SER A 27 -6.61 -8.30 20.13
N LYS A 28 -7.76 -7.79 19.69
CA LYS A 28 -8.03 -7.40 18.30
C LYS A 28 -7.67 -5.94 18.01
N GLN A 29 -7.70 -5.07 19.02
CA GLN A 29 -7.36 -3.65 18.89
C GLN A 29 -5.98 -3.42 18.26
N LYS A 30 -4.95 -4.19 18.65
CA LYS A 30 -3.60 -4.05 18.06
C LYS A 30 -3.58 -4.28 16.55
N LYS A 31 -4.32 -5.29 16.07
CA LYS A 31 -4.42 -5.60 14.63
C LYS A 31 -5.21 -4.53 13.88
N ILE A 32 -6.32 -4.05 14.45
CA ILE A 32 -7.14 -3.00 13.85
C ILE A 32 -6.36 -1.68 13.77
N LEU A 33 -5.57 -1.36 14.80
CA LEU A 33 -4.74 -0.15 14.83
C LEU A 33 -3.67 -0.16 13.74
N GLN A 34 -3.01 -1.29 13.49
CA GLN A 34 -2.04 -1.43 12.41
C GLN A 34 -2.70 -1.22 11.03
N LYS A 35 -3.88 -1.81 10.81
CA LYS A 35 -4.65 -1.62 9.58
C LYS A 35 -5.07 -0.16 9.38
N LEU A 36 -5.55 0.49 10.44
CA LEU A 36 -5.93 1.90 10.41
C LEU A 36 -4.73 2.80 10.10
N LYS A 37 -3.55 2.51 10.68
CA LYS A 37 -2.33 3.26 10.40
C LYS A 37 -1.94 3.16 8.92
N LEU A 38 -1.96 1.96 8.35
CA LEU A 38 -1.68 1.74 6.93
C LEU A 38 -2.69 2.47 6.03
N ALA A 39 -3.99 2.29 6.28
CA ALA A 39 -5.04 2.91 5.48
C ALA A 39 -5.02 4.45 5.56
N SER A 40 -4.76 5.01 6.76
CA SER A 40 -4.63 6.46 6.97
C SER A 40 -3.41 7.02 6.26
N ASN A 41 -2.28 6.31 6.29
CA ASN A 41 -1.08 6.73 5.56
C ASN A 41 -1.32 6.73 4.04
N LEU A 42 -1.93 5.67 3.51
CA LEU A 42 -2.29 5.57 2.08
C LEU A 42 -3.22 6.71 1.64
N PHE A 43 -4.24 6.99 2.47
CA PHE A 43 -5.20 8.07 2.19
C PHE A 43 -4.54 9.46 2.25
N LYS A 44 -3.59 9.68 3.16
CA LYS A 44 -2.84 10.95 3.26
C LYS A 44 -1.83 11.15 2.15
N SER A 45 -1.19 10.08 1.66
CA SER A 45 -0.19 10.16 0.60
C SER A 45 -0.80 10.15 -0.81
N ASP A 46 -2.14 10.15 -0.93
CA ASP A 46 -2.88 9.98 -2.19
C ASP A 46 -2.44 8.73 -2.98
N GLN A 47 -1.90 7.73 -2.26
CA GLN A 47 -1.47 6.48 -2.86
C GLN A 47 -2.64 5.52 -2.90
N ARG A 48 -2.91 4.99 -4.09
CA ARG A 48 -3.99 4.04 -4.29
C ARG A 48 -3.48 2.60 -4.11
N PRO A 49 -4.26 1.69 -3.49
CA PRO A 49 -3.83 0.31 -3.25
C PRO A 49 -3.44 -0.45 -4.52
N GLU A 50 -4.06 -0.14 -5.65
CA GLU A 50 -3.75 -0.74 -6.94
C GLU A 50 -2.36 -0.40 -7.47
N ASN A 51 -1.75 0.71 -7.03
CA ASN A 51 -0.42 1.12 -7.49
C ASN A 51 0.67 0.15 -7.03
N PHE A 52 0.40 -0.67 -6.01
CA PHE A 52 1.32 -1.71 -5.54
C PHE A 52 1.31 -2.96 -6.42
N VAL A 53 0.34 -3.09 -7.33
CA VAL A 53 0.32 -4.16 -8.33
C VAL A 53 0.93 -3.61 -9.62
N LEU A 54 2.19 -3.98 -9.86
CA LEU A 54 2.94 -3.57 -11.04
C LEU A 54 2.35 -4.21 -12.31
N GLU A 55 1.85 -3.39 -13.23
CA GLU A 55 1.38 -3.83 -14.55
C GLU A 55 2.49 -3.76 -15.59
N ALA A 56 3.29 -2.70 -15.55
CA ALA A 56 4.46 -2.52 -16.38
C ALA A 56 5.65 -2.15 -15.48
N LEU A 57 6.72 -2.93 -15.56
CA LEU A 57 7.97 -2.63 -14.87
C LEU A 57 8.78 -1.65 -15.73
N GLN A 58 9.07 -0.47 -15.20
CA GLN A 58 9.94 0.48 -15.90
C GLN A 58 11.38 -0.02 -15.85
N ILE A 59 12.02 -0.10 -17.01
CA ILE A 59 13.43 -0.46 -17.14
C ILE A 59 14.26 0.81 -17.04
N ILE A 60 15.29 0.79 -16.19
CA ILE A 60 16.22 1.93 -16.06
C ILE A 60 16.99 2.09 -17.39
N PRO A 61 17.11 3.33 -17.93
CA PRO A 61 17.89 3.60 -19.14
C PRO A 61 19.32 3.02 -19.06
N PRO A 62 19.89 2.58 -20.19
CA PRO A 62 21.22 1.97 -20.22
C PRO A 62 22.33 2.94 -19.78
N ASP A 63 22.14 4.25 -19.93
CA ASP A 63 23.16 5.26 -19.55
C ASP A 63 23.44 5.31 -18.05
N LEU A 64 22.45 4.94 -17.22
CA LEU A 64 22.61 4.81 -15.76
C LEU A 64 23.06 3.40 -15.34
N ARG A 65 23.25 2.51 -16.31
CA ARG A 65 23.82 1.17 -16.10
C ARG A 65 25.25 1.19 -16.62
N PRO A 66 26.25 1.64 -15.83
CA PRO A 66 27.64 1.57 -16.24
C PRO A 66 28.01 0.10 -16.46
N MET A 67 28.14 -0.29 -17.72
CA MET A 67 28.75 -1.55 -18.11
C MET A 67 30.24 -1.39 -17.94
N ILE A 68 30.77 -1.92 -16.84
CA ILE A 68 32.22 -2.03 -16.66
C ILE A 68 32.67 -3.19 -17.53
N GLN A 69 33.43 -2.89 -18.59
CA GLN A 69 34.24 -3.91 -19.26
C GLN A 69 35.30 -4.36 -18.25
N LEU A 70 35.20 -5.61 -17.81
CA LEU A 70 36.30 -6.27 -17.09
C LEU A 70 37.38 -6.53 -18.14
N ASP A 71 38.57 -5.95 -17.94
CA ASP A 71 39.75 -6.28 -18.72
C ASP A 71 40.08 -7.77 -18.54
N GLY A 72 40.54 -8.39 -19.64
CA GLY A 72 40.76 -9.84 -19.77
C GLY A 72 41.84 -10.43 -18.87
#